data_AF-A0A146KF25-F1
#
_entry.id   AF-A0A146KF25-F1
#
_cell.length_a   1.000
_cell.length_b   1.000
_cell.length_c   1.000
_cell.angle_alpha   90.00
_cell.angle_beta   90.00
_cell.angle_gamma   90.00
#
_symmetry.space_group_name_H-M   'P 1'
#
loop_
_entity.id
_entity.type
_entity.pdbx_description
1 polymer ?
#
loop_
_entity_poly.entity_id
_entity_poly.type
_entity_poly.pdbx_seq_one_letter_code
_entity_poly.pdbx_strand_id
1 'polypeptide(L)'
;MRSQTTTAQDDARIAIFKQLPQLYLDLNEELAKNNLLNPQQIKQNYNRTEALLIYKNQQEAAQLTVNSSLIQKIFNGKDQENIQIAAQINPHVQELHNLVEKYAERFKQIADPVLLWFQVLLPKDTTKATANQEFLIQLLQDMQKAYEDAQGYYEKFTVYHNQRSNCVKQITKHGIWDFYAALMLIDMKELQTCRDFIIDLSLNCVGIYNGIVANQEKLKQQKDGMAASGVIY
;
A
#
# COMPACT_ATOMS: atom_id res chain seq x y z
N MET A 1 24.54 -3.82 31.51
CA MET A 1 24.11 -3.09 30.30
C MET A 1 24.23 -4.03 29.12
N ARG A 2 23.13 -4.46 28.48
CA ARG A 2 23.23 -5.11 27.17
C ARG A 2 23.69 -4.04 26.18
N SER A 3 24.68 -4.33 25.33
CA SER A 3 25.08 -3.38 24.29
C SER A 3 23.88 -3.14 23.37
N GLN A 4 23.65 -1.89 22.95
CA GLN A 4 22.54 -1.51 22.06
C GLN A 4 22.48 -2.39 20.79
N THR A 5 23.63 -2.93 20.40
CA THR A 5 23.87 -3.82 19.27
C THR A 5 23.27 -5.22 19.43
N THR A 6 23.26 -5.77 20.66
CA THR A 6 22.64 -7.08 20.94
C THR A 6 21.12 -6.98 20.80
N THR A 7 20.55 -5.84 21.22
CA THR A 7 19.12 -5.55 21.11
C THR A 7 18.69 -5.40 19.66
N ALA A 8 19.44 -4.66 18.83
CA ALA A 8 19.11 -4.46 17.41
C ALA A 8 19.08 -5.78 16.61
N GLN A 9 19.99 -6.71 16.90
CA GLN A 9 19.98 -8.02 16.24
C GLN A 9 18.78 -8.88 16.67
N ASP A 10 18.48 -8.92 17.98
CA ASP A 10 17.35 -9.68 18.50
C ASP A 10 16.02 -9.14 17.95
N ASP A 11 15.88 -7.81 17.88
CA ASP A 11 14.72 -7.12 17.31
C ASP A 11 14.59 -7.41 15.80
N ALA A 12 15.68 -7.31 15.04
CA ALA A 12 15.69 -7.66 13.61
C ALA A 12 15.32 -9.14 13.37
N ARG A 13 15.81 -10.05 14.23
CA ARG A 13 15.47 -11.47 14.13
C ARG A 13 13.98 -11.72 14.40
N ILE A 14 13.40 -11.06 15.39
CA ILE A 14 11.96 -11.13 15.67
C ILE A 14 11.18 -10.58 14.48
N ALA A 15 11.62 -9.45 13.93
CA ALA A 15 11.01 -8.83 12.75
C ALA A 15 11.00 -9.80 11.55
N ILE A 16 12.16 -10.37 11.20
CA ILE A 16 12.32 -11.24 10.02
C ILE A 16 11.59 -12.58 10.17
N PHE A 17 11.74 -13.27 11.30
CA PHE A 17 11.31 -14.67 11.41
C PHE A 17 9.94 -14.85 12.05
N LYS A 18 9.38 -13.79 12.64
CA LYS A 18 8.05 -13.85 13.26
C LYS A 18 7.10 -12.81 12.67
N GLN A 19 7.50 -11.55 12.64
CA GLN A 19 6.57 -10.47 12.29
C GLN A 19 6.32 -10.37 10.77
N LEU A 20 7.37 -10.49 9.95
CA LEU A 20 7.27 -10.40 8.49
C LEU A 20 6.44 -11.55 7.88
N PRO A 21 6.63 -12.83 8.28
CA PRO A 21 5.77 -13.92 7.82
C PRO A 21 4.33 -13.75 8.29
N GLN A 22 4.12 -13.27 9.53
CA GLN A 22 2.77 -12.99 10.02
C GLN A 22 2.12 -11.86 9.23
N LEU A 23 2.84 -10.79 8.92
CA LEU A 23 2.34 -9.70 8.09
C LEU A 23 1.94 -10.22 6.69
N TYR A 24 2.76 -11.06 6.08
CA TYR A 24 2.40 -11.71 4.81
C TYR A 24 1.10 -12.51 4.91
N LEU A 25 0.94 -13.33 5.95
CA LEU A 25 -0.30 -14.11 6.16
C LEU A 25 -1.51 -13.19 6.33
N ASP A 26 -1.39 -12.15 7.16
CA ASP A 26 -2.46 -11.19 7.40
C ASP A 26 -2.87 -10.43 6.13
N LEU A 27 -1.91 -10.03 5.29
CA LEU A 27 -2.17 -9.38 4.00
C LEU A 27 -2.90 -10.30 3.02
N ASN A 28 -2.53 -11.58 2.95
CA ASN A 28 -3.20 -12.55 2.09
C ASN A 28 -4.61 -12.89 2.60
N GLU A 29 -4.78 -12.95 3.92
CA GLU A 29 -6.09 -13.12 4.53
C GLU A 29 -7.02 -11.95 4.18
N GLU A 30 -6.53 -10.70 4.26
CA GLU A 30 -7.28 -9.52 3.81
C GLU A 30 -7.61 -9.59 2.31
N LEU A 31 -6.65 -9.92 1.45
CA LEU A 31 -6.90 -10.06 0.01
C LEU A 31 -7.97 -11.13 -0.31
N ALA A 32 -8.07 -12.17 0.53
CA ALA A 32 -9.05 -13.24 0.36
C ALA A 32 -10.43 -12.90 0.94
N LYS A 33 -10.48 -12.23 2.10
CA LYS A 33 -11.72 -11.97 2.85
C LYS A 33 -12.33 -10.60 2.58
N ASN A 34 -11.52 -9.61 2.25
CA ASN A 34 -11.99 -8.25 2.04
C ASN A 34 -12.59 -8.11 0.64
N ASN A 35 -13.90 -8.00 0.63
CA ASN A 35 -14.74 -7.77 -0.53
C ASN A 35 -14.27 -6.58 -1.40
N LEU A 36 -13.77 -5.50 -0.80
CA LEU A 36 -13.29 -4.32 -1.54
C LEU A 36 -11.99 -4.56 -2.31
N LEU A 37 -11.21 -5.58 -1.93
CA LEU A 37 -9.97 -5.97 -2.60
C LEU A 37 -10.20 -7.03 -3.71
N ASN A 38 -11.43 -7.53 -3.85
CA ASN A 38 -11.77 -8.50 -4.91
C ASN A 38 -11.95 -7.77 -6.25
N PRO A 39 -11.19 -8.12 -7.33
CA PRO A 39 -11.29 -7.46 -8.63
C PRO A 39 -12.71 -7.46 -9.23
N GLN A 40 -13.47 -8.54 -9.03
CA GLN A 40 -14.84 -8.63 -9.54
C GLN A 40 -15.77 -7.67 -8.80
N GLN A 41 -15.53 -7.47 -7.51
CA GLN A 41 -16.32 -6.57 -6.68
C GLN A 41 -15.91 -5.11 -6.84
N ILE A 42 -14.65 -4.79 -7.16
CA ILE A 42 -14.23 -3.43 -7.53
C ILE A 42 -15.08 -2.92 -8.71
N LYS A 43 -15.30 -3.76 -9.72
CA LYS A 43 -16.18 -3.44 -10.85
C LYS A 43 -17.65 -3.29 -10.43
N GLN A 44 -18.13 -4.10 -9.49
CA GLN A 44 -19.49 -3.97 -8.96
C GLN A 44 -19.67 -2.69 -8.13
N ASN A 45 -18.65 -2.31 -7.37
CA ASN A 45 -18.62 -1.08 -6.57
C ASN A 45 -18.64 0.16 -7.49
N TYR A 46 -17.97 0.12 -8.64
CA TYR A 46 -18.11 1.15 -9.68
C TYR A 46 -19.56 1.34 -10.12
N ASN A 47 -20.26 0.25 -10.48
CA ASN A 47 -21.67 0.30 -10.88
C ASN A 47 -22.57 0.82 -9.74
N ARG A 48 -22.22 0.51 -8.48
CA ARG A 48 -22.97 0.96 -7.30
C ARG A 48 -22.76 2.44 -7.01
N THR A 49 -21.53 2.95 -7.17
CA THR A 49 -21.24 4.39 -7.10
C THR A 49 -21.91 5.15 -8.24
N GLU A 50 -21.97 4.58 -9.46
CA GLU A 50 -22.80 5.08 -10.56
C GLU A 50 -24.27 5.19 -10.14
N ALA A 51 -24.86 4.11 -9.64
CA ALA A 51 -26.27 4.07 -9.28
C ALA A 51 -26.63 5.04 -8.14
N LEU A 52 -25.78 5.22 -7.14
CA LEU A 52 -26.02 6.15 -6.01
C LEU A 52 -26.00 7.63 -6.42
N LEU A 53 -25.29 7.98 -7.49
CA LEU A 53 -25.27 9.35 -8.03
C LEU A 53 -26.51 9.68 -8.88
N ILE A 54 -27.34 8.67 -9.19
CA ILE A 54 -28.48 8.80 -10.13
C ILE A 54 -29.79 8.46 -9.44
N TYR A 55 -29.81 7.43 -8.60
CA TYR A 55 -31.00 6.94 -7.91
C TYR A 55 -30.84 7.15 -6.40
N LYS A 56 -31.65 8.08 -5.89
CA LYS A 56 -31.66 8.57 -4.51
C LYS A 56 -32.00 7.48 -3.47
N ASN A 57 -32.40 6.27 -3.90
CA ASN A 57 -32.79 5.15 -3.04
C ASN A 57 -31.92 3.89 -3.28
N GLN A 58 -31.27 3.41 -2.21
CA GLN A 58 -30.36 2.24 -2.25
C GLN A 58 -31.05 0.94 -2.69
N GLN A 59 -32.36 0.82 -2.51
CA GLN A 59 -33.12 -0.38 -2.92
C GLN A 59 -33.32 -0.46 -4.45
N GLU A 60 -33.38 0.67 -5.16
CA GLU A 60 -33.48 0.71 -6.62
C GLU A 60 -32.11 0.51 -7.29
N ALA A 61 -31.04 1.01 -6.67
CA ALA A 61 -29.66 0.85 -7.13
C ALA A 61 -29.23 -0.63 -7.29
N ALA A 62 -29.79 -1.55 -6.47
CA ALA A 62 -29.48 -2.98 -6.52
C ALA A 62 -30.14 -3.72 -7.70
N GLN A 63 -31.21 -3.18 -8.29
CA GLN A 63 -31.91 -3.76 -9.45
C GLN A 63 -31.34 -3.27 -10.79
N LEU A 64 -30.32 -2.43 -10.74
CA LEU A 64 -29.94 -1.54 -11.82
C LEU A 64 -28.47 -1.75 -12.20
N THR A 65 -28.18 -2.86 -12.88
CA THR A 65 -27.15 -2.85 -13.94
C THR A 65 -27.69 -2.00 -15.08
N VAL A 66 -27.68 -0.68 -14.92
CA VAL A 66 -28.26 0.23 -15.92
C VAL A 66 -27.33 0.27 -17.12
N ASN A 67 -27.90 0.07 -18.30
CA ASN A 67 -27.27 0.44 -19.55
C ASN A 67 -26.83 1.92 -19.47
N SER A 68 -25.53 2.21 -19.59
CA SER A 68 -24.96 3.56 -19.44
C SER A 68 -25.64 4.62 -20.33
N SER A 69 -26.29 4.21 -21.41
CA SER A 69 -27.08 5.09 -22.28
C SER A 69 -28.41 5.57 -21.67
N LEU A 70 -29.00 4.82 -20.74
CA LEU A 70 -30.21 5.21 -20.02
C LEU A 70 -29.88 6.23 -18.93
N ILE A 71 -28.76 6.01 -18.23
CA ILE A 71 -28.20 6.90 -17.22
C ILE A 71 -28.03 8.33 -17.78
N GLN A 72 -27.39 8.46 -18.94
CA GLN A 72 -27.17 9.76 -19.57
C GLN A 72 -28.47 10.51 -19.92
N LYS A 73 -29.57 9.79 -20.15
CA LYS A 73 -30.87 10.38 -20.52
C LYS A 73 -31.65 10.90 -19.32
N ILE A 74 -31.50 10.27 -18.16
CA ILE A 74 -32.25 10.60 -16.94
C ILE A 74 -31.48 11.50 -15.98
N PHE A 75 -30.16 11.54 -16.10
CA PHE A 75 -29.30 12.25 -15.17
C PHE A 75 -29.39 13.77 -15.35
N ASN A 76 -29.63 14.47 -14.24
CA ASN A 76 -29.53 15.93 -14.18
C ASN A 76 -28.28 16.35 -13.38
N GLY A 77 -27.21 16.72 -14.09
CA GLY A 77 -25.94 17.09 -13.46
C GLY A 77 -25.92 18.45 -12.76
N LYS A 78 -26.99 19.24 -12.88
CA LYS A 78 -27.17 20.51 -12.15
C LYS A 78 -28.02 20.37 -10.89
N ASP A 79 -28.51 19.16 -10.58
CA ASP A 79 -29.20 18.91 -9.32
C ASP A 79 -28.24 19.10 -8.13
N GLN A 80 -28.63 19.95 -7.17
CA GLN A 80 -27.79 20.29 -6.02
C GLN A 80 -27.52 19.07 -5.14
N GLU A 81 -28.48 18.15 -5.05
CA GLU A 81 -28.33 16.92 -4.28
C GLU A 81 -27.25 16.00 -4.90
N ASN A 82 -27.24 15.87 -6.23
CA ASN A 82 -26.21 15.10 -6.94
C ASN A 82 -24.81 15.70 -6.75
N ILE A 83 -24.70 17.03 -6.76
CA ILE A 83 -23.45 17.74 -6.49
C ILE A 83 -22.99 17.48 -5.05
N GLN A 84 -23.90 17.51 -4.07
CA GLN A 84 -23.58 17.22 -2.67
C GLN A 84 -23.10 15.78 -2.47
N ILE A 85 -23.74 14.80 -3.10
CA ILE A 85 -23.31 13.39 -3.06
C ILE A 85 -21.93 13.25 -3.69
N ALA A 86 -21.69 13.85 -4.86
CA ALA A 86 -20.38 13.82 -5.52
C ALA A 86 -19.27 14.47 -4.67
N ALA A 87 -19.61 15.51 -3.91
CA ALA A 87 -18.66 16.20 -3.02
C ALA A 87 -18.24 15.34 -1.81
N GLN A 88 -19.04 14.36 -1.39
CA GLN A 88 -18.68 13.44 -0.31
C GLN A 88 -17.59 12.47 -0.78
N ILE A 89 -16.65 12.15 0.10
CA ILE A 89 -15.62 11.13 -0.15
C ILE A 89 -16.29 9.76 -0.30
N ASN A 90 -15.82 8.96 -1.25
CA ASN A 90 -16.28 7.59 -1.41
C ASN A 90 -15.92 6.77 -0.17
N PRO A 91 -16.90 6.23 0.58
CA PRO A 91 -16.65 5.54 1.84
C PRO A 91 -15.80 4.27 1.65
N HIS A 92 -15.91 3.59 0.51
CA HIS A 92 -15.11 2.41 0.21
C HIS A 92 -13.65 2.77 -0.04
N VAL A 93 -13.38 3.90 -0.68
CA VAL A 93 -12.01 4.39 -0.85
C VAL A 93 -11.42 4.77 0.52
N GLN A 94 -12.19 5.47 1.36
CA GLN A 94 -11.74 5.82 2.71
C GLN A 94 -11.42 4.58 3.56
N GLU A 95 -12.24 3.54 3.46
CA GLU A 95 -12.01 2.27 4.14
C GLU A 95 -10.70 1.61 3.68
N LEU A 96 -10.46 1.56 2.36
CA LEU A 96 -9.20 1.03 1.81
C LEU A 96 -7.98 1.90 2.14
N HIS A 97 -8.13 3.22 2.21
CA HIS A 97 -7.06 4.12 2.65
C HIS A 97 -6.61 3.81 4.07
N ASN A 98 -7.57 3.66 4.99
CA ASN A 98 -7.28 3.29 6.38
C ASN A 98 -6.61 1.91 6.48
N LEU A 99 -7.03 0.96 5.63
CA LEU A 99 -6.44 -0.37 5.57
C LEU A 99 -4.98 -0.34 5.09
N VAL A 100 -4.73 0.38 3.99
CA VAL A 100 -3.39 0.58 3.43
C VAL A 100 -2.47 1.27 4.44
N GLU A 101 -2.93 2.34 5.08
CA GLU A 101 -2.17 3.04 6.13
C GLU A 101 -1.78 2.10 7.27
N LYS A 102 -2.74 1.33 7.80
CA LYS A 102 -2.50 0.34 8.85
C LYS A 102 -1.38 -0.64 8.48
N TYR A 103 -1.41 -1.19 7.27
CA TYR A 103 -0.42 -2.20 6.85
C TYR A 103 0.92 -1.59 6.46
N ALA A 104 0.92 -0.41 5.85
CA ALA A 104 2.13 0.34 5.54
C ALA A 104 2.90 0.71 6.81
N GLU A 105 2.23 1.27 7.83
CA GLU A 105 2.87 1.59 9.11
C GLU A 105 3.37 0.34 9.82
N ARG A 106 2.61 -0.76 9.78
CA ARG A 106 3.07 -2.03 10.36
C ARG A 106 4.31 -2.57 9.63
N PHE A 107 4.36 -2.48 8.30
CA PHE A 107 5.54 -2.88 7.54
C PHE A 107 6.77 -2.03 7.93
N LYS A 108 6.62 -0.71 8.01
CA LYS A 108 7.69 0.21 8.45
C LYS A 108 8.24 -0.16 9.82
N GLN A 109 7.37 -0.43 10.79
CA GLN A 109 7.77 -0.86 12.14
C GLN A 109 8.57 -2.17 12.15
N ILE A 110 8.24 -3.10 11.25
CA ILE A 110 9.00 -4.35 11.07
C ILE A 110 10.33 -4.06 10.36
N ALA A 111 10.32 -3.13 9.42
CA ALA A 111 11.45 -2.84 8.56
C ALA A 111 12.57 -2.05 9.25
N ASP A 112 12.23 -1.10 10.11
CA ASP A 112 13.18 -0.25 10.85
C ASP A 112 14.30 -1.05 11.55
N PRO A 113 14.02 -2.07 12.40
CA PRO A 113 15.08 -2.84 13.06
C PRO A 113 15.92 -3.66 12.08
N VAL A 114 15.34 -4.13 10.97
CA VAL A 114 16.06 -4.89 9.94
C VAL A 114 17.03 -4.00 9.18
N LEU A 115 16.59 -2.81 8.77
CA LEU A 115 17.42 -1.80 8.12
C LEU A 115 18.58 -1.38 9.02
N LEU A 116 18.30 -1.08 10.30
CA LEU A 116 19.32 -0.75 11.27
C LEU A 116 20.34 -1.88 11.42
N TRP A 117 19.88 -3.12 11.51
CA TRP A 117 20.77 -4.29 11.62
C TRP A 117 21.66 -4.46 10.38
N PHE A 118 21.13 -4.33 9.17
CA PHE A 118 21.92 -4.38 7.94
C PHE A 118 22.95 -3.25 7.86
N GLN A 119 22.58 -2.02 8.26
CA GLN A 119 23.50 -0.88 8.30
C GLN A 119 24.65 -1.13 9.30
N VAL A 120 24.37 -1.76 10.44
CA VAL A 120 25.41 -2.14 11.42
C VAL A 120 26.32 -3.24 10.88
N LEU A 121 25.83 -4.15 10.04
CA LEU A 121 26.63 -5.21 9.41
C LEU A 121 27.50 -4.75 8.24
N LEU A 122 27.28 -3.52 7.74
CA LEU A 122 28.10 -2.94 6.68
C LEU A 122 29.30 -2.20 7.29
N PRO A 123 30.54 -2.58 6.95
CA PRO A 123 31.72 -1.84 7.38
C PRO A 123 31.82 -0.48 6.70
N LYS A 124 32.46 0.48 7.38
CA LYS A 124 32.58 1.87 6.92
C LYS A 124 33.43 2.07 5.67
N ASP A 125 34.33 1.13 5.37
CA ASP A 125 35.22 1.20 4.20
C ASP A 125 34.75 0.20 3.15
N THR A 126 34.11 0.72 2.10
CA THR A 126 33.50 -0.06 1.00
C THR A 126 34.28 0.07 -0.31
N THR A 127 35.50 0.63 -0.27
CA THR A 127 36.32 0.89 -1.46
C THR A 127 36.61 -0.34 -2.32
N LYS A 128 36.54 -1.56 -1.74
CA LYS A 128 36.42 -2.83 -2.47
C LYS A 128 35.44 -3.74 -1.74
N ALA A 129 34.18 -3.71 -2.16
CA ALA A 129 33.17 -4.60 -1.60
C ALA A 129 33.58 -6.07 -1.80
N THR A 130 33.63 -6.85 -0.72
CA THR A 130 33.73 -8.31 -0.84
C THR A 130 32.42 -8.87 -1.37
N ALA A 131 32.42 -10.08 -1.95
CA ALA A 131 31.18 -10.76 -2.36
C ALA A 131 30.15 -10.89 -1.21
N ASN A 132 30.62 -10.93 0.05
CA ASN A 132 29.78 -10.91 1.23
C ASN A 132 29.20 -9.52 1.56
N GLN A 133 29.85 -8.44 1.15
CA GLN A 133 29.31 -7.09 1.28
C GLN A 133 28.34 -6.77 0.15
N GLU A 134 28.61 -7.25 -1.07
CA GLU A 134 27.73 -7.03 -2.24
C GLU A 134 26.31 -7.55 -2.01
N PHE A 135 26.15 -8.78 -1.49
CA PHE A 135 24.79 -9.30 -1.22
C PHE A 135 24.10 -8.52 -0.11
N LEU A 136 24.83 -8.07 0.93
CA LEU A 136 24.26 -7.32 2.04
C LEU A 136 23.81 -5.92 1.57
N ILE A 137 24.59 -5.29 0.68
CA ILE A 137 24.21 -4.04 0.01
C ILE A 137 22.94 -4.25 -0.80
N GLN A 138 22.83 -5.34 -1.56
CA GLN A 138 21.62 -5.64 -2.32
C GLN A 138 20.40 -5.84 -1.41
N LEU A 139 20.53 -6.62 -0.34
CA LEU A 139 19.44 -6.82 0.63
C LEU A 139 19.03 -5.51 1.31
N LEU A 140 19.99 -4.65 1.65
CA LEU A 140 19.71 -3.32 2.19
C LEU A 140 18.95 -2.47 1.19
N GLN A 141 19.37 -2.44 -0.08
CA GLN A 141 18.71 -1.69 -1.14
C GLN A 141 17.28 -2.20 -1.38
N ASP A 142 17.07 -3.51 -1.43
CA ASP A 142 15.75 -4.11 -1.62
C ASP A 142 14.82 -3.77 -0.44
N MET A 143 15.33 -3.86 0.78
CA MET A 143 14.61 -3.50 2.00
C MET A 143 14.26 -2.01 2.03
N GLN A 144 15.20 -1.14 1.66
CA GLN A 144 15.03 0.30 1.68
C GLN A 144 14.05 0.76 0.60
N LYS A 145 14.12 0.17 -0.59
CA LYS A 145 13.11 0.39 -1.63
C LYS A 145 11.72 -0.02 -1.13
N ALA A 146 11.57 -1.20 -0.54
CA ALA A 146 10.28 -1.65 -0.01
C ALA A 146 9.77 -0.72 1.12
N TYR A 147 10.66 -0.18 1.93
CA TYR A 147 10.33 0.81 2.96
C TYR A 147 9.83 2.13 2.35
N GLU A 148 10.55 2.65 1.35
CA GLU A 148 10.17 3.87 0.63
C GLU A 148 8.85 3.71 -0.12
N ASP A 149 8.63 2.55 -0.76
CA ASP A 149 7.36 2.19 -1.40
C ASP A 149 6.21 2.20 -0.37
N ALA A 150 6.47 1.64 0.81
CA ALA A 150 5.53 1.65 1.94
C ALA A 150 5.37 3.04 2.58
N GLN A 151 6.22 4.02 2.31
CA GLN A 151 6.07 5.41 2.76
C GLN A 151 5.33 6.27 1.72
N GLY A 152 5.51 5.96 0.43
CA GLY A 152 4.95 6.73 -0.70
C GLY A 152 3.42 6.69 -0.81
N TYR A 153 2.71 5.90 -0.01
CA TYR A 153 1.24 5.84 -0.07
C TYR A 153 0.57 7.15 0.34
N TYR A 154 1.11 7.91 1.30
CA TYR A 154 0.55 9.20 1.71
C TYR A 154 0.55 10.21 0.56
N GLU A 155 1.59 10.20 -0.26
CA GLU A 155 1.67 11.04 -1.47
C GLU A 155 0.61 10.62 -2.48
N LYS A 156 0.43 9.31 -2.70
CA LYS A 156 -0.60 8.77 -3.60
C LYS A 156 -2.01 9.18 -3.16
N PHE A 157 -2.32 9.11 -1.85
CA PHE A 157 -3.63 9.54 -1.33
C PHE A 157 -3.86 11.03 -1.50
N THR A 158 -2.84 11.84 -1.27
CA THR A 158 -2.89 13.29 -1.50
C THR A 158 -3.22 13.59 -2.96
N VAL A 159 -2.58 12.88 -3.90
CA VAL A 159 -2.85 13.01 -5.34
C VAL A 159 -4.30 12.66 -5.66
N TYR A 160 -4.83 11.56 -5.12
CA TYR A 160 -6.23 11.19 -5.29
C TYR A 160 -7.19 12.28 -4.80
N HIS A 161 -7.03 12.75 -3.56
CA HIS A 161 -7.91 13.78 -3.00
C HIS A 161 -7.87 15.09 -3.80
N ASN A 162 -6.70 15.48 -4.29
CA ASN A 162 -6.54 16.65 -5.16
C ASN A 162 -7.24 16.46 -6.51
N GLN A 163 -7.04 15.30 -7.17
CA GLN A 163 -7.69 14.98 -8.43
C GLN A 163 -9.22 14.97 -8.29
N ARG A 164 -9.71 14.31 -7.24
CA ARG A 164 -11.13 14.22 -6.90
C ARG A 164 -11.74 15.59 -6.62
N SER A 165 -11.09 16.39 -5.77
CA SER A 165 -11.54 17.76 -5.44
C SER A 165 -11.60 18.64 -6.69
N ASN A 166 -10.60 18.56 -7.57
CA ASN A 166 -10.62 19.29 -8.84
C ASN A 166 -11.76 18.84 -9.75
N CYS A 167 -12.06 17.54 -9.80
CA CYS A 167 -13.20 17.00 -10.55
C CYS A 167 -14.54 17.52 -10.00
N VAL A 168 -14.73 17.49 -8.67
CA VAL A 168 -15.93 18.04 -8.00
C VAL A 168 -16.10 19.52 -8.31
N LYS A 169 -15.03 20.33 -8.35
CA LYS A 169 -15.12 21.74 -8.77
C LYS A 169 -15.66 21.89 -10.19
N GLN A 170 -15.25 21.02 -11.12
CA GLN A 170 -15.77 21.03 -12.49
C GLN A 170 -17.24 20.60 -12.53
N ILE A 171 -17.63 19.62 -11.72
CA ILE A 171 -19.04 19.21 -11.53
C ILE A 171 -19.88 20.41 -11.08
N THR A 172 -19.46 21.12 -10.01
CA THR A 172 -20.21 22.28 -9.49
C THR A 172 -20.32 23.40 -10.51
N LYS A 173 -19.27 23.63 -11.31
CA LYS A 173 -19.22 24.72 -12.29
C LYS A 173 -20.04 24.43 -13.55
N HIS A 174 -19.99 23.20 -14.05
CA HIS A 174 -20.51 22.86 -15.37
C HIS A 174 -21.73 21.92 -15.32
N GLY A 175 -21.81 21.04 -14.33
CA GLY A 175 -22.92 20.10 -14.15
C GLY A 175 -23.13 19.16 -15.34
N ILE A 176 -22.07 18.79 -16.06
CA ILE A 176 -22.13 17.87 -17.21
C ILE A 176 -21.75 16.45 -16.78
N TRP A 177 -22.37 15.46 -17.43
CA TRP A 177 -22.18 14.03 -17.13
C TRP A 177 -20.71 13.59 -17.15
N ASP A 178 -19.92 14.09 -18.10
CA ASP A 178 -18.52 13.68 -18.27
C ASP A 178 -17.67 13.91 -17.02
N PHE A 179 -17.93 14.98 -16.25
CA PHE A 179 -17.21 15.19 -14.99
C PHE A 179 -17.65 14.22 -13.89
N TYR A 180 -18.92 13.81 -13.86
CA TYR A 180 -19.36 12.75 -12.94
C TYR A 180 -18.76 11.40 -13.32
N ALA A 181 -18.71 11.06 -14.61
CA ALA A 181 -18.05 9.86 -15.10
C ALA A 181 -16.55 9.87 -14.77
N ALA A 182 -15.87 11.02 -14.94
CA ALA A 182 -14.48 11.19 -14.55
C ALA A 182 -14.25 10.97 -13.05
N LEU A 183 -15.15 11.48 -12.19
CA LEU A 183 -15.10 11.25 -10.74
C LEU A 183 -15.17 9.76 -10.41
N MET A 184 -16.08 9.02 -11.05
CA MET A 184 -16.23 7.57 -10.84
C MET A 184 -14.98 6.80 -11.30
N LEU A 185 -14.37 7.20 -12.41
CA LEU A 185 -13.12 6.61 -12.90
C LEU A 185 -11.94 6.88 -11.96
N ILE A 186 -11.89 8.08 -11.36
CA ILE A 186 -10.89 8.43 -10.33
C ILE A 186 -11.06 7.51 -9.11
N ASP A 187 -12.28 7.38 -8.58
CA ASP A 187 -12.56 6.50 -7.43
C ASP A 187 -12.23 5.03 -7.75
N MET A 188 -12.60 4.52 -8.93
CA MET A 188 -12.29 3.14 -9.35
C MET A 188 -10.79 2.89 -9.48
N LYS A 189 -10.06 3.83 -10.10
CA LYS A 189 -8.61 3.77 -10.20
C LYS A 189 -7.98 3.71 -8.80
N GLU A 190 -8.50 4.46 -7.85
CA GLU A 190 -7.99 4.48 -6.48
C GLU A 190 -8.24 3.17 -5.74
N LEU A 191 -9.44 2.58 -5.87
CA LEU A 191 -9.72 1.24 -5.32
C LEU A 191 -8.72 0.19 -5.85
N GLN A 192 -8.44 0.21 -7.16
CA GLN A 192 -7.45 -0.68 -7.77
C GLN A 192 -6.04 -0.39 -7.24
N THR A 193 -5.68 0.89 -7.09
CA THR A 193 -4.37 1.32 -6.62
C THR A 193 -4.13 0.85 -5.17
N CYS A 194 -5.13 0.95 -4.30
CA CYS A 194 -5.07 0.43 -2.94
C CYS A 194 -4.87 -1.09 -2.91
N ARG A 195 -5.57 -1.81 -3.78
CA ARG A 195 -5.42 -3.26 -3.90
C ARG A 195 -4.01 -3.66 -4.35
N ASP A 196 -3.51 -3.01 -5.40
CA ASP A 196 -2.18 -3.31 -5.93
C ASP A 196 -1.10 -3.00 -4.90
N PHE A 197 -1.26 -1.94 -4.10
CA PHE A 197 -0.38 -1.66 -2.96
C PHE A 197 -0.33 -2.81 -1.94
N ILE A 198 -1.48 -3.37 -1.54
CA ILE A 198 -1.53 -4.51 -0.60
C ILE A 198 -0.81 -5.74 -1.18
N ILE A 199 -0.97 -5.99 -2.49
CA ILE A 199 -0.27 -7.08 -3.18
C ILE A 199 1.24 -6.83 -3.18
N ASP A 200 1.68 -5.64 -3.59
CA ASP A 200 3.09 -5.26 -3.64
C ASP A 200 3.73 -5.39 -2.26
N LEU A 201 3.04 -4.96 -1.19
CA LEU A 201 3.51 -5.11 0.18
C LEU A 201 3.66 -6.58 0.58
N SER A 202 2.73 -7.45 0.15
CA SER A 202 2.81 -8.89 0.39
C SER A 202 4.00 -9.52 -0.35
N LEU A 203 4.26 -9.09 -1.59
CA LEU A 203 5.38 -9.56 -2.40
C LEU A 203 6.71 -9.10 -1.81
N ASN A 204 6.78 -7.86 -1.32
CA ASN A 204 7.93 -7.34 -0.60
C ASN A 204 8.25 -8.18 0.64
N CYS A 205 7.24 -8.58 1.42
CA CYS A 205 7.44 -9.46 2.58
C CYS A 205 8.11 -10.79 2.17
N VAL A 206 7.63 -11.44 1.12
CA VAL A 206 8.20 -12.71 0.63
C VAL A 206 9.59 -12.52 0.03
N GLY A 207 9.78 -11.47 -0.77
CA GLY A 207 11.06 -11.16 -1.41
C GLY A 207 12.17 -10.96 -0.39
N ILE A 208 11.92 -10.12 0.62
CA ILE A 208 12.85 -9.86 1.72
C ILE A 208 13.12 -11.15 2.51
N TYR A 209 12.07 -11.88 2.91
CA TYR A 209 12.23 -13.11 3.68
C TYR A 209 13.08 -14.15 2.93
N ASN A 210 12.77 -14.39 1.65
CA ASN A 210 13.52 -15.32 0.82
C ASN A 210 14.96 -14.87 0.61
N GLY A 211 15.19 -13.58 0.37
CA GLY A 211 16.52 -13.01 0.23
C GLY A 211 17.39 -13.24 1.45
N ILE A 212 16.82 -13.09 2.65
CA ILE A 212 17.51 -13.31 3.92
C ILE A 212 17.77 -14.79 4.17
N VAL A 213 16.77 -15.65 4.01
CA VAL A 213 16.90 -17.10 4.24
C VAL A 213 17.93 -17.72 3.28
N ALA A 214 17.88 -17.34 1.99
CA ALA A 214 18.82 -17.84 1.00
C ALA A 214 20.28 -17.44 1.26
N ASN A 215 20.51 -16.37 2.03
CA ASN A 215 21.85 -15.85 2.34
C ASN A 215 22.19 -15.91 3.85
N GLN A 216 21.48 -16.73 4.63
CA GLN A 216 21.64 -16.79 6.09
C GLN A 216 23.06 -17.15 6.53
N GLU A 217 23.72 -18.09 5.84
CA GLU A 217 25.11 -18.46 6.14
C GLU A 217 26.09 -17.32 5.85
N LYS A 218 25.87 -16.55 4.78
CA LYS A 218 26.71 -15.41 4.45
C LYS A 218 26.53 -14.26 5.46
N LEU A 219 25.30 -14.04 5.93
CA LEU A 219 25.00 -13.08 7.01
C LEU A 219 25.73 -13.45 8.30
N LYS A 220 25.76 -14.75 8.65
CA LYS A 220 26.50 -15.24 9.81
C LYS A 220 28.00 -15.02 9.66
N GLN A 221 28.58 -15.36 8.50
CA GLN A 221 30.00 -15.14 8.21
C GLN A 221 30.38 -13.65 8.29
N GLN A 222 29.53 -12.76 7.77
CA GLN A 222 29.75 -11.31 7.83
C GLN A 222 29.78 -10.83 9.28
N LYS A 223 28.85 -11.29 10.12
CA LYS A 223 28.83 -10.98 11.55
C LYS A 223 30.10 -11.47 12.27
N ASP A 224 30.46 -12.74 12.05
CA ASP A 224 31.61 -13.36 12.72
C ASP A 224 32.92 -12.68 12.29
N GLY A 225 33.04 -12.30 11.02
CA GLY A 225 34.18 -11.53 10.49
C GLY A 225 34.31 -10.14 11.12
N MET A 226 33.20 -9.45 11.35
CA MET A 226 33.21 -8.14 12.03
C MET A 226 33.62 -8.26 13.50
N ALA A 227 33.14 -9.28 14.22
CA ALA A 227 33.57 -9.57 15.60
C ALA A 227 35.07 -9.87 15.69
N ALA A 228 35.61 -10.63 14.74
CA ALA A 228 37.04 -10.95 14.68
C ALA A 228 37.92 -9.73 14.36
N SER A 229 37.37 -8.72 13.69
CA SER A 229 38.11 -7.51 13.25
C SER A 229 38.29 -6.46 14.35
N GLY A 230 37.87 -6.72 15.59
CA GLY A 230 37.98 -5.76 16.69
C GLY A 230 37.11 -4.52 16.51
N VAL A 231 36.12 -4.57 15.61
CA VAL A 231 34.99 -3.63 15.63
C VAL A 231 34.17 -4.00 16.86
N ILE A 232 34.57 -3.46 18.01
CA ILE A 232 33.97 -3.77 19.31
C ILE A 232 32.55 -3.21 19.34
N TYR A 233 31.60 -4.12 19.65
CA TYR A 233 30.14 -3.96 19.69
C TYR A 233 29.59 -3.54 21.05
#